data_AF-A0AA88P978-F1
#
_entry.id   AF-A0AA88P978-F1
#
_cell.length_a   1.000
_cell.length_b   1.000
_cell.length_c   1.000
_cell.angle_alpha   90.00
_cell.angle_beta   90.00
_cell.angle_gamma   90.00
#
_symmetry.space_group_name_H-M   'P 1'
#
loop_
_entity.id
_entity.type
_entity.pdbx_description
1 polymer ?
#
loop_
_entity_poly.entity_id
_entity_poly.type
_entity_poly.pdbx_seq_one_letter_code
_entity_poly.pdbx_strand_id
1 'polypeptide(L)'
;MSRTTEDVNKLTESTYKNVMEQFNPGLRNLVNLGKSYDKAVTAMTFAGKTYFDAVSKIGENAAVSPVSRELGVVLMEISEVHKKVQLELEETFKKFHRELITELERKTDMDIKYMNATFKRYQSEHKLKQDFLDKSQADLKKLRRKSQGKHSSKYEVKENECMETISSRQTDMQRFIAEGCKEALLEEKRRFCFLVDKHCDFTYHLTGFHEKAKEMLNVKLPSWQDKCTDATRVPDTVITMIEGLRTPMSVIPESSPTLEHSNRTNSGSIVPPPAPSLKAHTSPLASMFSQDIPKSPISSEQYSDQDSLDGNGLSRSASVSSGMDAAKKTRVQTIFPHTAGNNQTLLSFDDGDIITLLIQEERDGWLYGELEHTGQRGWFPSSYCRAYNEPVNANSRLESPLRIQNVTDPEHLEEDEEVEEPMLLPPPDYSDSSRDRPIKPSTPSLQNTASLPNGHSVPPFLGGGNPFATVKLRPTVTNDRSAPII
;
A
#
# COMPACT_ATOMS: atom_id res chain seq x y z
N MET A 1 -33.92 -18.53 35.09
CA MET A 1 -33.17 -17.26 35.20
C MET A 1 -31.67 -17.48 35.09
N SER A 2 -31.01 -18.25 35.97
CA SER A 2 -29.54 -18.41 36.00
C SER A 2 -28.88 -18.66 34.63
N ARG A 3 -29.34 -19.66 33.86
CA ARG A 3 -28.78 -19.95 32.51
C ARG A 3 -28.71 -18.71 31.62
N THR A 4 -29.82 -17.97 31.50
CA THR A 4 -29.88 -16.73 30.70
C THR A 4 -28.86 -15.68 31.15
N THR A 5 -28.58 -15.58 32.45
CA THR A 5 -27.56 -14.67 33.00
C THR A 5 -26.14 -15.17 32.70
N GLU A 6 -25.90 -16.47 32.80
CA GLU A 6 -24.63 -17.14 32.47
C GLU A 6 -24.31 -17.04 30.96
N ASP A 7 -25.31 -17.21 30.11
CA ASP A 7 -25.21 -17.13 28.66
C ASP A 7 -24.92 -15.69 28.18
N VAL A 8 -25.49 -14.68 28.83
CA VAL A 8 -25.14 -13.27 28.58
C VAL A 8 -23.72 -12.96 29.04
N ASN A 9 -23.25 -13.48 30.20
CA ASN A 9 -21.84 -13.31 30.59
C ASN A 9 -20.89 -13.94 29.56
N LYS A 10 -21.19 -15.15 29.06
CA LYS A 10 -20.39 -15.81 28.01
C LYS A 10 -20.34 -14.97 26.73
N LEU A 11 -21.44 -14.33 26.34
CA LEU A 11 -21.47 -13.38 25.22
C LEU A 11 -20.54 -12.19 25.49
N THR A 12 -20.61 -11.56 26.66
CA THR A 12 -19.70 -10.47 27.06
C THR A 12 -18.23 -10.87 26.93
N GLU A 13 -17.85 -12.02 27.51
CA GLU A 13 -16.47 -12.52 27.41
C GLU A 13 -16.05 -12.87 25.98
N SER A 14 -16.97 -13.42 25.18
CA SER A 14 -16.72 -13.74 23.78
C SER A 14 -16.52 -12.49 22.92
N THR A 15 -17.24 -11.40 23.17
CA THR A 15 -17.07 -10.13 22.45
C THR A 15 -15.73 -9.48 22.77
N TYR A 16 -15.31 -9.43 24.05
CA TYR A 16 -13.97 -8.94 24.41
C TYR A 16 -12.86 -9.78 23.75
N LYS A 17 -12.98 -11.11 23.77
CA LYS A 17 -12.04 -12.02 23.09
C LYS A 17 -12.03 -11.80 21.57
N ASN A 18 -13.19 -11.69 20.93
CA ASN A 18 -13.29 -11.42 19.49
C ASN A 18 -12.51 -10.16 19.07
N VAL A 19 -12.63 -9.08 19.85
CA VAL A 19 -11.89 -7.84 19.57
C VAL A 19 -10.36 -8.05 19.72
N MET A 20 -9.92 -8.71 20.78
CA MET A 20 -8.49 -8.87 21.07
C MET A 20 -7.79 -9.95 20.22
N GLU A 21 -8.49 -11.03 19.89
CA GLU A 21 -7.95 -12.23 19.24
C GLU A 21 -8.20 -12.25 17.72
N GLN A 22 -9.23 -11.54 17.22
CA GLN A 22 -9.55 -11.48 15.79
C GLN A 22 -9.46 -10.06 15.22
N PHE A 23 -10.18 -9.09 15.80
CA PHE A 23 -10.25 -7.74 15.22
C PHE A 23 -8.89 -7.03 15.24
N ASN A 24 -8.21 -6.93 16.39
CA ASN A 24 -6.95 -6.20 16.50
C ASN A 24 -5.79 -6.85 15.69
N PRO A 25 -5.62 -8.18 15.67
CA PRO A 25 -4.68 -8.84 14.75
C PRO A 25 -5.05 -8.61 13.26
N GLY A 26 -6.34 -8.68 12.91
CA GLY A 26 -6.83 -8.38 11.57
C GLY A 26 -6.56 -6.93 11.14
N LEU A 27 -6.72 -5.98 12.06
CA LEU A 27 -6.47 -4.55 11.83
C LEU A 27 -4.97 -4.26 11.67
N ARG A 28 -4.09 -4.90 12.47
CA ARG A 28 -2.64 -4.85 12.24
C ARG A 28 -2.24 -5.41 10.87
N ASN A 29 -2.86 -6.50 10.43
CA ASN A 29 -2.64 -7.03 9.09
C ASN A 29 -3.12 -6.05 8.00
N LEU A 30 -4.29 -5.42 8.19
CA LEU A 30 -4.81 -4.41 7.26
C LEU A 30 -3.89 -3.17 7.16
N VAL A 31 -3.31 -2.71 8.27
CA VAL A 31 -2.28 -1.66 8.29
C VAL A 31 -1.07 -2.06 7.44
N ASN A 32 -0.58 -3.29 7.58
CA ASN A 32 0.55 -3.80 6.79
C ASN A 32 0.22 -3.91 5.30
N LEU A 33 -0.96 -4.43 4.94
CA LEU A 33 -1.45 -4.50 3.56
C LEU A 33 -1.60 -3.11 2.94
N GLY A 34 -2.13 -2.14 3.69
CA GLY A 34 -2.24 -0.75 3.27
C GLY A 34 -0.89 -0.06 3.06
N LYS A 35 0.11 -0.32 3.92
CA LYS A 35 1.50 0.11 3.70
C LYS A 35 2.12 -0.50 2.45
N SER A 36 1.76 -1.73 2.07
CA SER A 36 2.19 -2.34 0.81
C SER A 36 1.47 -1.73 -0.40
N TYR A 37 0.19 -1.40 -0.28
CA TYR A 37 -0.59 -0.72 -1.33
C TYR A 37 -0.06 0.69 -1.63
N ASP A 38 0.25 1.47 -0.58
CA ASP A 38 0.87 2.81 -0.68
C ASP A 38 2.23 2.77 -1.40
N LYS A 39 3.08 1.79 -1.08
CA LYS A 39 4.34 1.53 -1.79
C LYS A 39 4.12 1.16 -3.26
N ALA A 40 3.15 0.30 -3.55
CA ALA A 40 2.84 -0.12 -4.92
C ALA A 40 2.35 1.05 -5.79
N VAL A 41 1.50 1.93 -5.25
CA VAL A 41 1.05 3.14 -5.95
C VAL A 41 2.20 4.14 -6.11
N THR A 42 3.07 4.30 -5.11
CA THR A 42 4.29 5.13 -5.23
C THR A 42 5.20 4.63 -6.37
N ALA A 43 5.44 3.31 -6.46
CA ALA A 43 6.23 2.71 -7.54
C ALA A 43 5.56 2.87 -8.92
N MET A 44 4.24 2.69 -9.01
CA MET A 44 3.46 2.92 -10.23
C MET A 44 3.55 4.38 -10.71
N THR A 45 3.43 5.35 -9.79
CA THR A 45 3.57 6.78 -10.08
C THR A 45 4.97 7.11 -10.63
N PHE A 46 6.03 6.54 -10.03
CA PHE A 46 7.41 6.72 -10.50
C PHE A 46 7.67 6.10 -11.89
N ALA A 47 7.21 4.86 -12.11
CA ALA A 47 7.35 4.19 -13.40
C ALA A 47 6.53 4.92 -14.49
N GLY A 48 5.31 5.35 -14.15
CA GLY A 48 4.45 6.13 -15.02
C GLY A 48 5.07 7.46 -15.44
N LYS A 49 5.66 8.20 -14.49
CA LYS A 49 6.39 9.45 -14.79
C LYS A 49 7.53 9.19 -15.77
N THR A 50 8.34 8.16 -15.52
CA THR A 50 9.47 7.77 -16.37
C THR A 50 9.02 7.45 -17.81
N TYR A 51 7.91 6.73 -17.96
CA TYR A 51 7.30 6.46 -19.27
C TYR A 51 6.87 7.76 -19.98
N PHE A 52 6.16 8.65 -19.30
CA PHE A 52 5.70 9.90 -19.93
C PHE A 52 6.83 10.90 -20.20
N ASP A 53 7.91 10.90 -19.43
CA ASP A 53 9.12 11.68 -19.75
C ASP A 53 9.78 11.18 -21.06
N ALA A 54 9.80 9.85 -21.31
CA ALA A 54 10.21 9.30 -22.60
C ALA A 54 9.25 9.69 -23.76
N VAL A 55 7.93 9.71 -23.53
CA VAL A 55 6.95 10.20 -24.51
C VAL A 55 7.19 11.69 -24.84
N SER A 56 7.51 12.53 -23.85
CA SER A 56 7.89 13.94 -24.06
C SER A 56 9.12 14.05 -24.97
N LYS A 57 10.14 13.22 -24.72
CA LYS A 57 11.39 13.23 -25.50
C LYS A 57 11.18 12.85 -26.97
N ILE A 58 10.25 11.93 -27.25
CA ILE A 58 9.80 11.63 -28.63
C ILE A 58 9.02 12.81 -29.22
N GLY A 59 8.17 13.46 -28.41
CA GLY A 59 7.46 14.68 -28.79
C GLY A 59 8.38 15.82 -29.20
N GLU A 60 9.45 16.09 -28.44
CA GLU A 60 10.49 17.07 -28.76
C GLU A 60 11.18 16.76 -30.12
N ASN A 61 11.50 15.48 -30.37
CA ASN A 61 12.10 15.04 -31.62
C ASN A 61 11.14 15.18 -32.82
N ALA A 62 9.83 15.02 -32.61
CA ALA A 62 8.82 15.27 -33.62
C ALA A 62 8.52 16.77 -33.81
N ALA A 63 8.65 17.58 -32.76
CA ALA A 63 8.40 19.02 -32.79
C ALA A 63 9.37 19.81 -33.70
N VAL A 64 10.57 19.27 -33.95
CA VAL A 64 11.55 19.83 -34.91
C VAL A 64 11.33 19.37 -36.36
N SER A 65 10.51 18.34 -36.60
CA SER A 65 10.15 17.90 -37.95
C SER A 65 9.16 18.88 -38.59
N PRO A 66 9.40 19.37 -39.82
CA PRO A 66 8.46 20.29 -40.48
C PRO A 66 7.10 19.65 -40.73
N VAL A 67 7.05 18.32 -40.97
CA VAL A 67 5.81 17.57 -41.24
C VAL A 67 5.15 16.98 -39.99
N SER A 68 5.86 16.92 -38.85
CA SER A 68 5.36 16.25 -37.62
C SER A 68 5.23 17.19 -36.43
N ARG A 69 5.44 18.50 -36.61
CA ARG A 69 5.52 19.48 -35.54
C ARG A 69 4.33 19.46 -34.59
N GLU A 70 3.11 19.40 -35.13
CA GLU A 70 1.87 19.40 -34.34
C GLU A 70 1.70 18.10 -33.54
N LEU A 71 2.07 16.95 -34.13
CA LEU A 71 2.11 15.66 -33.43
C LEU A 71 3.13 15.66 -32.29
N GLY A 72 4.28 16.33 -32.49
CA GLY A 72 5.27 16.53 -31.43
C GLY A 72 4.71 17.31 -30.23
N VAL A 73 3.99 18.39 -30.49
CA VAL A 73 3.26 19.14 -29.45
C VAL A 73 2.21 18.26 -28.76
N VAL A 74 1.44 17.45 -29.50
CA VAL A 74 0.46 16.53 -28.91
C VAL A 74 1.11 15.52 -27.95
N LEU A 75 2.23 14.91 -28.33
CA LEU A 75 2.97 13.97 -27.46
C LEU A 75 3.47 14.64 -26.17
N MET A 76 3.92 15.90 -26.26
CA MET A 76 4.31 16.69 -25.09
C MET A 76 3.10 17.05 -24.20
N GLU A 77 1.96 17.45 -24.78
CA GLU A 77 0.71 17.71 -24.03
C GLU A 77 0.20 16.44 -23.32
N ILE A 78 0.22 15.28 -23.99
CA ILE A 78 -0.15 13.97 -23.41
C ILE A 78 0.75 13.65 -22.21
N SER A 79 2.06 13.81 -22.37
CA SER A 79 3.04 13.64 -21.29
C SER A 79 2.75 14.53 -20.08
N GLU A 80 2.51 15.82 -20.32
CA GLU A 80 2.23 16.79 -19.25
C GLU A 80 0.95 16.45 -18.47
N VAL A 81 -0.14 16.13 -19.18
CA VAL A 81 -1.43 15.80 -18.55
C VAL A 81 -1.36 14.52 -17.74
N HIS A 82 -0.74 13.45 -18.27
CA HIS A 82 -0.62 12.20 -17.50
C HIS A 82 0.28 12.35 -16.26
N LYS A 83 1.35 13.15 -16.32
CA LYS A 83 2.16 13.49 -15.14
C LYS A 83 1.38 14.30 -14.10
N LYS A 84 0.48 15.19 -14.51
CA LYS A 84 -0.45 15.90 -13.60
C LYS A 84 -1.44 14.96 -12.93
N VAL A 85 -2.03 14.02 -13.68
CA VAL A 85 -2.92 12.98 -13.13
C VAL A 85 -2.17 12.09 -12.12
N GLN A 86 -0.92 11.72 -12.40
CA GLN A 86 -0.08 10.93 -11.48
C GLN A 86 0.26 11.69 -10.19
N LEU A 87 0.49 13.00 -10.26
CA LEU A 87 0.74 13.84 -9.08
C LEU A 87 -0.50 13.99 -8.17
N GLU A 88 -1.69 14.12 -8.76
CA GLU A 88 -2.97 14.13 -8.03
C GLU A 88 -3.26 12.79 -7.32
N LEU A 89 -2.88 11.67 -7.93
CA LEU A 89 -2.91 10.35 -7.28
C LEU A 89 -1.93 10.27 -6.11
N GLU A 90 -0.71 10.81 -6.29
CA GLU A 90 0.31 10.86 -5.23
C GLU A 90 -0.13 11.70 -4.02
N GLU A 91 -0.81 12.84 -4.23
CA GLU A 91 -1.40 13.62 -3.14
C GLU A 91 -2.51 12.85 -2.42
N THR A 92 -3.35 12.14 -3.18
CA THR A 92 -4.44 11.31 -2.65
C THR A 92 -3.89 10.18 -1.76
N PHE A 93 -2.79 9.54 -2.16
CA PHE A 93 -2.15 8.50 -1.36
C PHE A 93 -1.37 9.04 -0.14
N LYS A 94 -0.82 10.27 -0.21
CA LYS A 94 -0.31 10.96 0.98
C LYS A 94 -1.40 11.24 2.03
N LYS A 95 -2.67 11.41 1.61
CA LYS A 95 -3.82 11.50 2.54
C LYS A 95 -4.15 10.12 3.12
N PHE A 96 -4.31 9.10 2.28
CA PHE A 96 -4.49 7.70 2.70
C PHE A 96 -3.46 7.26 3.76
N HIS A 97 -2.17 7.57 3.56
CA HIS A 97 -1.12 7.23 4.52
C HIS A 97 -1.36 7.90 5.89
N ARG A 98 -1.57 9.22 5.94
CA ARG A 98 -1.69 9.97 7.21
C ARG A 98 -3.03 9.77 7.91
N GLU A 99 -4.13 9.81 7.16
CA GLU A 99 -5.49 9.98 7.68
C GLU A 99 -6.20 8.64 7.90
N LEU A 100 -5.72 7.57 7.22
CA LEU A 100 -6.15 6.19 7.41
C LEU A 100 -4.99 5.37 8.04
N ILE A 101 -3.87 5.14 7.35
CA ILE A 101 -2.87 4.15 7.80
C ILE A 101 -2.24 4.50 9.16
N THR A 102 -1.74 5.72 9.34
CA THR A 102 -1.15 6.16 10.62
C THR A 102 -2.16 6.15 11.77
N GLU A 103 -3.43 6.53 11.50
CA GLU A 103 -4.48 6.58 12.53
C GLU A 103 -5.04 5.19 12.88
N LEU A 104 -5.14 4.26 11.93
CA LEU A 104 -5.41 2.84 12.22
C LEU A 104 -4.29 2.24 13.08
N GLU A 105 -3.03 2.48 12.73
CA GLU A 105 -1.87 1.96 13.46
C GLU A 105 -1.81 2.47 14.90
N ARG A 106 -1.81 3.81 15.07
CA ARG A 106 -1.83 4.49 16.38
C ARG A 106 -2.94 3.96 17.28
N LYS A 107 -4.15 3.83 16.72
CA LYS A 107 -5.32 3.41 17.48
C LYS A 107 -5.22 1.94 17.90
N THR A 108 -4.77 1.04 17.01
CA THR A 108 -4.65 -0.40 17.32
C THR A 108 -3.68 -0.66 18.48
N ASP A 109 -2.58 0.09 18.55
CA ASP A 109 -1.59 -0.06 19.64
C ASP A 109 -2.05 0.50 20.99
N MET A 110 -2.94 1.50 20.98
CA MET A 110 -3.67 1.93 22.19
C MET A 110 -4.74 0.90 22.57
N ASP A 111 -5.46 0.38 21.58
CA ASP A 111 -6.62 -0.49 21.75
C ASP A 111 -6.30 -1.80 22.46
N ILE A 112 -5.17 -2.41 22.10
CA ILE A 112 -4.66 -3.64 22.73
C ILE A 112 -4.48 -3.44 24.24
N LYS A 113 -4.01 -2.28 24.69
CA LYS A 113 -3.87 -1.97 26.13
C LYS A 113 -5.24 -1.74 26.77
N TYR A 114 -6.08 -0.94 26.12
CA TYR A 114 -7.41 -0.58 26.61
C TYR A 114 -8.33 -1.80 26.78
N MET A 115 -8.40 -2.69 25.79
CA MET A 115 -9.29 -3.86 25.84
C MET A 115 -8.82 -4.92 26.83
N ASN A 116 -7.51 -5.16 26.97
CA ASN A 116 -6.99 -6.05 28.01
C ASN A 116 -7.32 -5.53 29.42
N ALA A 117 -7.13 -4.23 29.68
CA ALA A 117 -7.48 -3.61 30.96
C ALA A 117 -8.99 -3.67 31.24
N THR A 118 -9.82 -3.32 30.26
CA THR A 118 -11.29 -3.31 30.37
C THR A 118 -11.83 -4.71 30.60
N PHE A 119 -11.33 -5.71 29.87
CA PHE A 119 -11.76 -7.11 30.03
C PHE A 119 -11.34 -7.68 31.38
N LYS A 120 -10.08 -7.47 31.80
CA LYS A 120 -9.59 -7.90 33.13
C LYS A 120 -10.44 -7.27 34.25
N ARG A 121 -10.78 -5.99 34.13
CA ARG A 121 -11.66 -5.28 35.08
C ARG A 121 -13.05 -5.93 35.14
N TYR A 122 -13.67 -6.19 33.99
CA TYR A 122 -14.98 -6.86 33.92
C TYR A 122 -14.94 -8.24 34.62
N GLN A 123 -13.92 -9.06 34.33
CA GLN A 123 -13.76 -10.37 34.97
C GLN A 123 -13.57 -10.28 36.50
N SER A 124 -12.77 -9.32 36.98
CA SER A 124 -12.58 -9.10 38.43
C SER A 124 -13.87 -8.64 39.12
N GLU A 125 -14.59 -7.66 38.56
CA GLU A 125 -15.86 -7.19 39.12
C GLU A 125 -16.96 -8.27 39.07
N HIS A 126 -17.02 -9.07 38.00
CA HIS A 126 -17.92 -10.21 37.88
C HIS A 126 -17.64 -11.24 38.99
N LYS A 127 -16.38 -11.68 39.12
CA LYS A 127 -15.98 -12.66 40.13
C LYS A 127 -16.29 -12.17 41.54
N LEU A 128 -15.95 -10.92 41.87
CA LEU A 128 -16.21 -10.35 43.20
C LEU A 128 -17.71 -10.34 43.54
N LYS A 129 -18.58 -9.99 42.58
CA LYS A 129 -20.05 -10.03 42.76
C LYS A 129 -20.56 -11.46 42.92
N GLN A 130 -20.00 -12.42 42.19
CA GLN A 130 -20.33 -13.84 42.31
C GLN A 130 -19.94 -14.41 43.68
N ASP A 131 -18.69 -14.17 44.13
CA ASP A 131 -18.18 -14.60 45.43
C ASP A 131 -19.04 -14.04 46.59
N PHE A 132 -19.47 -12.76 46.50
CA PHE A 132 -20.40 -12.17 47.48
C PHE A 132 -21.80 -12.78 47.46
N LEU A 133 -22.31 -13.17 46.29
CA LEU A 133 -23.62 -13.81 46.14
C LEU A 133 -23.59 -15.24 46.70
N ASP A 134 -22.58 -16.03 46.36
CA ASP A 134 -22.43 -17.41 46.82
C ASP A 134 -22.14 -17.49 48.32
N LYS A 135 -21.39 -16.53 48.88
CA LYS A 135 -21.21 -16.40 50.34
C LYS A 135 -22.56 -16.22 51.05
N SER A 136 -23.41 -15.31 50.57
CA SER A 136 -24.75 -15.12 51.16
C SER A 136 -25.64 -16.36 51.00
N GLN A 137 -25.63 -17.03 49.84
CA GLN A 137 -26.36 -18.29 49.66
C GLN A 137 -25.88 -19.40 50.60
N ALA A 138 -24.56 -19.50 50.81
CA ALA A 138 -23.97 -20.45 51.74
C ALA A 138 -24.36 -20.15 53.19
N ASP A 139 -24.43 -18.88 53.58
CA ASP A 139 -24.83 -18.45 54.92
C ASP A 139 -26.34 -18.64 55.17
N LEU A 140 -27.22 -18.37 54.18
CA LEU A 140 -28.63 -18.76 54.22
C LEU A 140 -28.79 -20.28 54.40
N LYS A 141 -27.99 -21.08 53.70
CA LYS A 141 -27.98 -22.55 53.79
C LYS A 141 -27.50 -23.04 55.16
N LYS A 142 -26.59 -22.31 55.83
CA LYS A 142 -26.19 -22.56 57.24
C LYS A 142 -27.30 -22.14 58.21
N LEU A 143 -27.99 -21.03 57.96
CA LEU A 143 -29.08 -20.52 58.80
C LEU A 143 -30.28 -21.47 58.79
N ARG A 144 -30.71 -21.93 57.60
CA ARG A 144 -31.78 -22.93 57.42
C ARG A 144 -31.53 -24.21 58.21
N ARG A 145 -30.29 -24.72 58.20
CA ARG A 145 -29.88 -25.89 59.01
C ARG A 145 -29.96 -25.67 60.53
N LYS A 146 -29.91 -24.42 61.01
CA LYS A 146 -30.07 -24.06 62.44
C LYS A 146 -31.54 -23.81 62.82
N SER A 147 -32.36 -23.34 61.88
CA SER A 147 -33.79 -23.03 62.10
C SER A 147 -34.68 -24.27 62.30
N GLN A 148 -34.25 -25.45 61.86
CA GLN A 148 -34.99 -26.73 61.96
C GLN A 148 -35.12 -27.30 63.39
N GLY A 149 -34.61 -26.60 64.42
CA GLY A 149 -34.77 -26.96 65.83
C GLY A 149 -36.02 -26.39 66.50
N LYS A 150 -36.18 -26.63 67.81
CA LYS A 150 -37.34 -26.20 68.65
C LYS A 150 -37.60 -24.68 68.75
N HIS A 151 -36.89 -23.83 68.00
CA HIS A 151 -37.00 -22.37 68.05
C HIS A 151 -37.08 -21.72 66.65
N SER A 152 -37.70 -22.41 65.68
CA SER A 152 -37.80 -21.97 64.27
C SER A 152 -38.16 -20.48 64.08
N SER A 153 -39.25 -19.99 64.69
CA SER A 153 -39.71 -18.59 64.56
C SER A 153 -38.66 -17.54 65.02
N LYS A 154 -37.71 -17.90 65.90
CA LYS A 154 -36.61 -17.00 66.31
C LYS A 154 -35.61 -16.71 65.17
N TYR A 155 -35.60 -17.52 64.12
CA TYR A 155 -34.71 -17.38 62.96
C TYR A 155 -35.42 -16.83 61.72
N GLU A 156 -36.75 -16.86 61.68
CA GLU A 156 -37.60 -16.47 60.54
C GLU A 156 -37.30 -15.06 60.02
N VAL A 157 -37.25 -14.06 60.91
CA VAL A 157 -36.91 -12.66 60.56
C VAL A 157 -35.52 -12.56 59.90
N LYS A 158 -34.53 -13.31 60.43
CA LYS A 158 -33.16 -13.32 59.88
C LYS A 158 -33.05 -14.12 58.60
N GLU A 159 -33.94 -15.08 58.37
CA GLU A 159 -34.01 -15.81 57.11
C GLU A 159 -34.58 -14.91 56.01
N ASN A 160 -35.60 -14.12 56.32
CA ASN A 160 -36.18 -13.12 55.40
C ASN A 160 -35.16 -12.03 55.05
N GLU A 161 -34.52 -11.41 56.04
CA GLU A 161 -33.42 -10.44 55.86
C GLU A 161 -32.29 -10.98 54.95
N CYS A 162 -31.94 -12.26 55.12
CA CYS A 162 -30.93 -12.93 54.31
C CYS A 162 -31.42 -13.22 52.87
N MET A 163 -32.69 -13.58 52.70
CA MET A 163 -33.31 -13.76 51.37
C MET A 163 -33.43 -12.42 50.60
N GLU A 164 -33.81 -11.34 51.26
CA GLU A 164 -33.83 -9.98 50.67
C GLU A 164 -32.42 -9.56 50.24
N THR A 165 -31.42 -9.78 51.10
CA THR A 165 -30.00 -9.54 50.78
C THR A 165 -29.54 -10.33 49.53
N ILE A 166 -29.95 -11.59 49.39
CA ILE A 166 -29.65 -12.41 48.20
C ILE A 166 -30.39 -11.88 46.98
N SER A 167 -31.67 -11.50 47.11
CA SER A 167 -32.47 -10.94 46.01
C SER A 167 -31.88 -9.63 45.48
N SER A 168 -31.39 -8.75 46.35
CA SER A 168 -30.64 -7.54 45.93
C SER A 168 -29.39 -7.94 45.15
N ARG A 169 -28.52 -8.79 45.72
CA ARG A 169 -27.27 -9.23 45.08
C ARG A 169 -27.50 -9.91 43.73
N GLN A 170 -28.57 -10.70 43.59
CA GLN A 170 -28.96 -11.29 42.30
C GLN A 170 -29.39 -10.23 41.28
N THR A 171 -30.17 -9.23 41.70
CA THR A 171 -30.59 -8.11 40.86
C THR A 171 -29.40 -7.24 40.44
N ASP A 172 -28.48 -6.97 41.36
CA ASP A 172 -27.27 -6.18 41.11
C ASP A 172 -26.28 -6.91 40.20
N MET A 173 -26.18 -8.24 40.31
CA MET A 173 -25.42 -9.09 39.40
C MET A 173 -26.03 -9.10 37.99
N GLN A 174 -27.36 -9.28 37.88
CA GLN A 174 -28.07 -9.24 36.60
C GLN A 174 -27.92 -7.87 35.91
N ARG A 175 -27.99 -6.76 36.66
CA ARG A 175 -27.77 -5.40 36.13
C ARG A 175 -26.33 -5.22 35.63
N PHE A 176 -25.35 -5.69 36.41
CA PHE A 176 -23.93 -5.64 36.02
C PHE A 176 -23.64 -6.43 34.73
N ILE A 177 -24.16 -7.66 34.62
CA ILE A 177 -23.96 -8.50 33.42
C ILE A 177 -24.68 -7.91 32.20
N ALA A 178 -25.88 -7.35 32.37
CA ALA A 178 -26.62 -6.71 31.28
C ALA A 178 -25.91 -5.46 30.73
N GLU A 179 -25.46 -4.56 31.61
CA GLU A 179 -24.73 -3.35 31.22
C GLU A 179 -23.32 -3.69 30.69
N GLY A 180 -22.62 -4.67 31.26
CA GLY A 180 -21.33 -5.14 30.76
C GLY A 180 -21.41 -5.77 29.36
N CYS A 181 -22.44 -6.56 29.08
CA CYS A 181 -22.69 -7.12 27.75
C CYS A 181 -22.97 -6.01 26.72
N LYS A 182 -23.84 -5.06 27.09
CA LYS A 182 -24.16 -3.88 26.28
C LYS A 182 -22.91 -3.05 25.98
N GLU A 183 -22.05 -2.80 26.95
CA GLU A 183 -20.84 -2.00 26.73
C GLU A 183 -19.78 -2.75 25.90
N ALA A 184 -19.62 -4.06 26.09
CA ALA A 184 -18.75 -4.88 25.23
C ALA A 184 -19.18 -4.86 23.75
N LEU A 185 -20.50 -4.98 23.50
CA LEU A 185 -21.07 -4.89 22.14
C LEU A 185 -20.98 -3.47 21.55
N LEU A 186 -21.07 -2.43 22.38
CA LEU A 186 -20.83 -1.05 21.95
C LEU A 186 -19.35 -0.81 21.63
N GLU A 187 -18.43 -1.36 22.42
CA GLU A 187 -16.99 -1.34 22.16
C GLU A 187 -16.64 -2.03 20.84
N GLU A 188 -17.11 -3.24 20.59
CA GLU A 188 -16.95 -3.92 19.30
C GLU A 188 -17.51 -3.08 18.14
N LYS A 189 -18.72 -2.54 18.29
CA LYS A 189 -19.35 -1.68 17.28
C LYS A 189 -18.57 -0.39 17.02
N ARG A 190 -18.05 0.29 18.04
CA ARG A 190 -17.26 1.54 17.91
C ARG A 190 -16.06 1.33 16.98
N ARG A 191 -15.38 0.18 17.10
CA ARG A 191 -14.22 -0.20 16.28
C ARG A 191 -14.58 -0.41 14.81
N PHE A 192 -15.64 -1.18 14.53
CA PHE A 192 -16.12 -1.35 13.16
C PHE A 192 -16.64 -0.04 12.54
N CYS A 193 -17.35 0.79 13.31
CA CYS A 193 -17.78 2.12 12.84
C CYS A 193 -16.59 3.00 12.46
N PHE A 194 -15.56 3.11 13.31
CA PHE A 194 -14.34 3.85 13.00
C PHE A 194 -13.57 3.30 11.78
N LEU A 195 -13.54 1.97 11.61
CA LEU A 195 -12.90 1.35 10.44
C LEU A 195 -13.64 1.72 9.14
N VAL A 196 -14.98 1.70 9.15
CA VAL A 196 -15.82 2.11 8.01
C VAL A 196 -15.66 3.60 7.73
N ASP A 197 -15.74 4.45 8.75
CA ASP A 197 -15.55 5.91 8.69
C ASP A 197 -14.27 6.28 7.94
N LYS A 198 -13.14 5.68 8.31
CA LYS A 198 -11.86 5.90 7.63
C LYS A 198 -11.80 5.41 6.18
N HIS A 199 -12.52 4.35 5.83
CA HIS A 199 -12.61 3.91 4.44
C HIS A 199 -13.57 4.78 3.62
N CYS A 200 -14.60 5.38 4.24
CA CYS A 200 -15.44 6.40 3.61
C CYS A 200 -14.63 7.68 3.31
N ASP A 201 -13.84 8.19 4.26
CA ASP A 201 -12.91 9.31 4.06
C ASP A 201 -11.98 9.08 2.84
N PHE A 202 -11.35 7.89 2.76
CA PHE A 202 -10.47 7.55 1.66
C PHE A 202 -11.22 7.39 0.33
N THR A 203 -12.42 6.77 0.34
CA THR A 203 -13.25 6.61 -0.87
C THR A 203 -13.71 7.95 -1.43
N TYR A 204 -14.04 8.92 -0.56
CA TYR A 204 -14.36 10.28 -0.96
C TYR A 204 -13.19 10.97 -1.66
N HIS A 205 -11.99 10.89 -1.07
CA HIS A 205 -10.77 11.43 -1.69
C HIS A 205 -10.44 10.77 -3.04
N LEU A 206 -10.55 9.44 -3.13
CA LEU A 206 -10.31 8.70 -4.37
C LEU A 206 -11.35 9.04 -5.47
N THR A 207 -12.59 9.31 -5.08
CA THR A 207 -13.65 9.79 -6.00
C THR A 207 -13.28 11.15 -6.58
N GLY A 208 -12.88 12.10 -5.74
CA GLY A 208 -12.43 13.43 -6.20
C GLY A 208 -11.19 13.38 -7.11
N PHE A 209 -10.25 12.45 -6.85
CA PHE A 209 -9.15 12.16 -7.78
C PHE A 209 -9.66 11.70 -9.15
N HIS A 210 -10.58 10.74 -9.20
CA HIS A 210 -11.12 10.22 -10.46
C HIS A 210 -11.91 11.28 -11.24
N GLU A 211 -12.61 12.19 -10.57
CA GLU A 211 -13.28 13.32 -11.19
C GLU A 211 -12.29 14.31 -11.83
N LYS A 212 -11.25 14.73 -11.09
CA LYS A 212 -10.16 15.56 -11.63
C LYS A 212 -9.46 14.90 -12.82
N ALA A 213 -9.14 13.61 -12.72
CA ALA A 213 -8.47 12.86 -13.78
C ALA A 213 -9.31 12.79 -15.06
N LYS A 214 -10.63 12.55 -14.91
CA LYS A 214 -11.61 12.57 -15.99
C LYS A 214 -11.71 13.95 -16.63
N GLU A 215 -11.74 15.02 -15.85
CA GLU A 215 -11.78 16.41 -16.35
C GLU A 215 -10.53 16.75 -17.18
N MET A 216 -9.34 16.55 -16.60
CA MET A 216 -8.05 16.83 -17.26
C MET A 216 -7.90 16.11 -18.60
N LEU A 217 -8.35 14.86 -18.70
CA LEU A 217 -8.29 14.08 -19.93
C LEU A 217 -9.37 14.52 -20.94
N ASN A 218 -10.62 14.70 -20.52
CA ASN A 218 -11.73 15.07 -21.41
C ASN A 218 -11.54 16.44 -22.07
N VAL A 219 -10.94 17.41 -21.37
CA VAL A 219 -10.67 18.76 -21.92
C VAL A 219 -9.66 18.71 -23.08
N LYS A 220 -8.76 17.72 -23.10
CA LYS A 220 -7.65 17.65 -24.06
C LYS A 220 -7.83 16.60 -25.16
N LEU A 221 -8.40 15.43 -24.82
CA LEU A 221 -8.48 14.27 -25.73
C LEU A 221 -9.08 14.58 -27.11
N PRO A 222 -10.18 15.34 -27.27
CA PRO A 222 -10.72 15.66 -28.60
C PRO A 222 -9.73 16.46 -29.45
N SER A 223 -9.00 17.41 -28.84
CA SER A 223 -8.00 18.23 -29.54
C SER A 223 -6.73 17.47 -29.93
N TRP A 224 -6.45 16.33 -29.28
CA TRP A 224 -5.37 15.42 -29.67
C TRP A 224 -5.82 14.48 -30.78
N GLN A 225 -7.08 14.05 -30.79
CA GLN A 225 -7.64 13.20 -31.84
C GLN A 225 -7.73 13.95 -33.17
N ASP A 226 -8.24 15.19 -33.16
CA ASP A 226 -8.35 16.08 -34.33
C ASP A 226 -7.00 16.31 -35.02
N LYS A 227 -5.95 16.66 -34.26
CA LYS A 227 -4.58 16.82 -34.77
C LYS A 227 -3.93 15.54 -35.32
N CYS A 228 -4.55 14.37 -35.13
CA CYS A 228 -4.04 13.06 -35.54
C CYS A 228 -4.79 12.42 -36.73
N THR A 229 -5.81 13.07 -37.31
CA THR A 229 -6.70 12.39 -38.28
C THR A 229 -6.10 12.14 -39.66
N ASP A 230 -5.12 12.93 -40.10
CA ASP A 230 -4.55 12.83 -41.46
C ASP A 230 -3.02 12.65 -41.42
N ALA A 231 -2.58 11.40 -41.54
CA ALA A 231 -1.18 11.02 -41.63
C ALA A 231 -0.56 11.23 -43.03
N THR A 232 -1.31 11.71 -44.01
CA THR A 232 -0.84 11.99 -45.39
C THR A 232 -0.58 13.47 -45.64
N ARG A 233 -1.07 14.36 -44.76
CA ARG A 233 -0.92 15.81 -44.89
C ARG A 233 0.54 16.26 -44.75
N VAL A 234 1.04 16.90 -45.79
CA VAL A 234 2.33 17.60 -45.80
C VAL A 234 2.04 19.12 -45.82
N PRO A 235 2.75 19.97 -45.06
CA PRO A 235 2.51 21.41 -45.07
C PRO A 235 2.82 22.03 -46.44
N ASP A 236 2.05 23.04 -46.84
CA ASP A 236 2.16 23.67 -48.16
C ASP A 236 3.55 24.28 -48.41
N THR A 237 4.27 24.70 -47.36
CA THR A 237 5.67 25.15 -47.42
C THR A 237 6.64 24.06 -47.85
N VAL A 238 6.39 22.80 -47.47
CA VAL A 238 7.18 21.64 -47.89
C VAL A 238 6.78 21.18 -49.29
N ILE A 239 5.48 21.20 -49.62
CA ILE A 239 4.99 20.89 -50.97
C ILE A 239 5.59 21.87 -51.99
N THR A 240 5.51 23.18 -51.73
CA THR A 240 6.06 24.21 -52.63
C THR A 240 7.58 24.16 -52.79
N MET A 241 8.34 23.76 -51.76
CA MET A 241 9.77 23.47 -51.91
C MET A 241 10.03 22.27 -52.84
N ILE A 242 9.22 21.21 -52.74
CA ILE A 242 9.35 20.02 -53.62
C ILE A 242 8.92 20.36 -55.07
N GLU A 243 7.88 21.16 -55.24
CA GLU A 243 7.41 21.65 -56.55
C GLU A 243 8.46 22.54 -57.24
N GLY A 244 9.11 23.43 -56.48
CA GLY A 244 10.20 24.28 -56.96
C GLY A 244 11.39 23.48 -57.50
N LEU A 245 11.69 22.32 -56.93
CA LEU A 245 12.73 21.39 -57.42
C LEU A 245 12.30 20.57 -58.65
N ARG A 246 10.99 20.42 -58.89
CA ARG A 246 10.45 19.72 -60.07
C ARG A 246 10.32 20.62 -61.30
N THR A 247 10.24 21.93 -61.10
CA THR A 247 10.14 22.89 -62.20
C THR A 247 11.49 22.97 -62.92
N PRO A 248 11.59 22.59 -64.22
CA PRO A 248 12.86 22.71 -64.94
C PRO A 248 13.25 24.18 -65.03
N MET A 249 14.47 24.51 -64.62
CA MET A 249 14.98 25.88 -64.72
C MET A 249 15.17 26.23 -66.20
N SER A 250 14.18 26.92 -66.77
CA SER A 250 14.20 27.32 -68.18
C SER A 250 15.31 28.34 -68.40
N VAL A 251 16.47 27.86 -68.87
CA VAL A 251 17.59 28.70 -69.29
C VAL A 251 17.15 29.47 -70.53
N ILE A 252 16.65 30.69 -70.33
CA ILE A 252 16.57 31.71 -71.37
C ILE A 252 18.00 32.21 -71.57
N PRO A 253 18.64 32.00 -72.74
CA PRO A 253 19.93 32.60 -73.02
C PRO A 253 19.71 34.08 -73.34
N GLU A 254 19.95 34.97 -72.36
CA GLU A 254 20.01 36.41 -72.65
C GLU A 254 21.15 36.66 -73.65
N SER A 255 20.80 37.26 -74.79
CA SER A 255 21.73 37.57 -75.86
C SER A 255 22.64 38.73 -75.49
N SER A 256 23.95 38.47 -75.40
CA SER A 256 24.95 39.51 -75.14
C SER A 256 24.87 40.66 -76.17
N PRO A 257 24.90 41.94 -75.73
CA PRO A 257 25.14 43.06 -76.63
C PRO A 257 26.60 43.06 -77.15
N THR A 258 26.80 43.67 -78.31
CA THR A 258 28.07 43.67 -79.07
C THR A 258 29.14 44.58 -78.45
N LEU A 259 30.42 44.25 -78.70
CA LEU A 259 31.53 45.21 -78.54
C LEU A 259 31.39 46.35 -79.57
N GLU A 260 31.67 47.57 -79.14
CA GLU A 260 32.17 48.64 -80.02
C GLU A 260 33.49 49.23 -79.50
N HIS A 261 34.12 50.05 -80.33
CA HIS A 261 35.57 50.20 -80.42
C HIS A 261 36.06 51.59 -79.97
N SER A 262 37.19 51.67 -79.25
CA SER A 262 38.09 52.83 -79.26
C SER A 262 39.43 52.52 -78.58
N ASN A 263 40.48 53.32 -78.88
CA ASN A 263 41.87 52.93 -78.66
C ASN A 263 42.69 53.92 -77.81
N ARG A 264 43.71 53.36 -77.15
CA ARG A 264 45.15 53.79 -77.19
C ARG A 264 45.77 54.50 -75.97
N THR A 265 47.03 54.10 -75.74
CA THR A 265 48.19 54.87 -75.20
C THR A 265 48.47 54.92 -73.68
N ASN A 266 49.43 54.07 -73.27
CA ASN A 266 50.72 54.43 -72.64
C ASN A 266 51.00 54.04 -71.16
N SER A 267 52.30 54.02 -70.83
CA SER A 267 52.94 53.42 -69.66
C SER A 267 53.02 54.31 -68.40
N GLY A 268 53.04 53.66 -67.22
CA GLY A 268 53.30 54.21 -65.88
C GLY A 268 53.51 53.07 -64.86
N SER A 269 54.23 53.28 -63.75
CA SER A 269 54.69 52.19 -62.85
C SER A 269 54.72 52.58 -61.36
N ILE A 270 54.94 51.58 -60.47
CA ILE A 270 55.17 51.64 -58.99
C ILE A 270 53.84 51.78 -58.17
N VAL A 271 53.26 50.76 -57.47
CA VAL A 271 53.68 49.98 -56.25
C VAL A 271 53.63 50.86 -54.96
N PRO A 272 53.26 50.45 -53.70
CA PRO A 272 53.07 49.12 -53.00
C PRO A 272 51.75 49.01 -52.12
N PRO A 273 51.57 48.15 -51.06
CA PRO A 273 52.00 46.77 -50.73
C PRO A 273 50.77 45.81 -50.40
N PRO A 274 50.60 45.03 -49.28
CA PRO A 274 50.05 43.66 -49.38
C PRO A 274 48.72 43.38 -48.62
N ALA A 275 48.16 42.18 -48.80
CA ALA A 275 46.88 41.76 -48.22
C ALA A 275 46.99 41.11 -46.82
N PRO A 276 46.05 41.37 -45.89
CA PRO A 276 45.81 40.56 -44.70
C PRO A 276 44.82 39.40 -44.96
N SER A 277 44.89 38.38 -44.12
CA SER A 277 44.17 37.11 -44.26
C SER A 277 42.77 37.08 -43.62
N LEU A 278 41.81 36.44 -44.30
CA LEU A 278 40.79 35.61 -43.65
C LEU A 278 40.60 34.32 -44.48
N LYS A 279 40.76 33.15 -43.84
CA LYS A 279 40.36 31.87 -44.43
C LYS A 279 38.88 31.63 -44.11
N ALA A 280 38.11 31.17 -45.09
CA ALA A 280 36.77 30.67 -44.84
C ALA A 280 36.85 29.38 -44.01
N HIS A 281 36.08 29.30 -42.92
CA HIS A 281 35.88 28.07 -42.17
C HIS A 281 34.67 27.31 -42.72
N THR A 282 34.87 26.04 -43.04
CA THR A 282 33.83 25.14 -43.54
C THR A 282 33.00 24.52 -42.41
N SER A 283 31.76 24.16 -42.70
CA SER A 283 30.83 23.55 -41.74
C SER A 283 31.29 22.14 -41.30
N PRO A 284 31.12 21.74 -40.02
CA PRO A 284 31.60 20.48 -39.47
C PRO A 284 30.76 19.24 -39.86
N LEU A 285 30.36 19.15 -41.14
CA LEU A 285 29.57 18.04 -41.70
C LEU A 285 30.39 17.01 -42.50
N ALA A 286 31.68 17.30 -42.77
CA ALA A 286 32.52 16.49 -43.66
C ALA A 286 33.24 15.30 -42.99
N SER A 287 33.11 15.10 -41.67
CA SER A 287 33.99 14.19 -40.90
C SER A 287 33.40 12.81 -40.56
N MET A 288 32.28 12.40 -41.17
CA MET A 288 31.61 11.11 -40.85
C MET A 288 31.91 9.95 -41.82
N PHE A 289 32.68 10.19 -42.90
CA PHE A 289 32.84 9.22 -44.01
C PHE A 289 34.30 8.86 -44.32
N SER A 290 35.11 8.56 -43.30
CA SER A 290 36.45 7.95 -43.49
C SER A 290 36.84 7.07 -42.30
N GLN A 291 37.04 5.78 -42.56
CA GLN A 291 37.68 4.82 -41.66
C GLN A 291 38.78 4.09 -42.46
N ASP A 292 39.99 3.97 -41.89
CA ASP A 292 40.81 2.73 -41.82
C ASP A 292 42.33 2.96 -41.58
N ILE A 293 42.80 2.60 -40.37
CA ILE A 293 43.78 1.51 -40.04
C ILE A 293 44.86 1.18 -41.12
N PRO A 294 46.17 0.87 -40.79
CA PRO A 294 47.05 1.25 -39.65
C PRO A 294 48.52 1.61 -40.07
N LYS A 295 49.38 2.03 -39.12
CA LYS A 295 50.76 1.46 -38.84
C LYS A 295 51.64 2.32 -37.90
N SER A 296 52.43 1.63 -37.08
CA SER A 296 53.66 2.09 -36.37
C SER A 296 54.91 1.59 -37.18
N PRO A 297 56.21 1.87 -36.87
CA PRO A 297 56.83 1.97 -35.52
C PRO A 297 58.03 2.96 -35.34
N ILE A 298 58.60 2.99 -34.10
CA ILE A 298 60.03 3.30 -33.73
C ILE A 298 60.55 4.73 -34.03
N SER A 299 61.30 5.44 -33.17
CA SER A 299 61.60 5.45 -31.70
C SER A 299 62.31 6.81 -31.42
N SER A 300 63.01 7.24 -30.35
CA SER A 300 63.65 6.76 -29.08
C SER A 300 64.02 8.06 -28.28
N GLU A 301 64.44 8.16 -27.01
CA GLU A 301 64.56 7.31 -25.78
C GLU A 301 64.95 8.24 -24.58
N GLN A 302 64.66 7.84 -23.33
CA GLN A 302 65.42 8.11 -22.07
C GLN A 302 65.64 9.57 -21.57
N TYR A 303 65.68 9.90 -20.27
CA TYR A 303 65.74 9.21 -18.95
C TYR A 303 65.04 10.10 -17.86
N SER A 304 64.76 9.72 -16.60
CA SER A 304 64.81 8.45 -15.83
C SER A 304 63.96 8.59 -14.53
N ASP A 305 63.58 7.46 -13.93
CA ASP A 305 63.21 7.18 -12.52
C ASP A 305 62.03 7.96 -11.85
N GLN A 306 61.25 7.39 -10.91
CA GLN A 306 61.43 6.15 -10.13
C GLN A 306 60.09 5.41 -9.80
N ASP A 307 60.20 4.10 -9.59
CA ASP A 307 59.23 3.11 -9.05
C ASP A 307 57.96 2.72 -9.85
N SER A 308 57.67 1.41 -9.81
CA SER A 308 56.69 0.62 -10.58
C SER A 308 56.60 -0.79 -9.93
N LEU A 309 55.71 -1.74 -10.23
CA LEU A 309 54.67 -1.91 -11.25
C LEU A 309 53.28 -2.05 -10.53
N ASP A 310 52.17 -2.66 -11.00
CA ASP A 310 51.80 -3.46 -12.18
C ASP A 310 50.24 -3.39 -12.35
N GLY A 311 49.53 -4.07 -13.26
CA GLY A 311 49.96 -5.08 -14.23
C GLY A 311 48.92 -5.59 -15.24
N ASN A 312 47.85 -4.83 -15.52
CA ASN A 312 46.97 -4.98 -16.71
C ASN A 312 46.16 -6.31 -16.88
N GLY A 313 45.19 -6.33 -17.81
CA GLY A 313 44.70 -7.57 -18.46
C GLY A 313 43.18 -7.84 -18.44
N LEU A 314 42.54 -7.85 -19.62
CA LEU A 314 41.13 -8.25 -19.83
C LEU A 314 40.99 -9.75 -20.14
N SER A 315 40.07 -10.45 -19.46
CA SER A 315 39.53 -11.81 -19.79
C SER A 315 38.49 -12.21 -18.72
N ARG A 316 37.51 -13.12 -18.92
CA ARG A 316 37.01 -13.89 -20.08
C ARG A 316 35.61 -14.44 -19.75
N SER A 317 34.86 -14.88 -20.75
CA SER A 317 33.71 -15.77 -20.54
C SER A 317 34.17 -17.23 -20.40
N ALA A 318 33.73 -17.94 -19.36
CA ALA A 318 33.76 -19.40 -19.29
C ALA A 318 32.80 -19.94 -18.21
N SER A 319 32.18 -21.09 -18.50
CA SER A 319 31.59 -22.00 -17.52
C SER A 319 32.64 -22.65 -16.62
N VAL A 320 32.27 -23.16 -15.43
CA VAL A 320 32.25 -24.61 -15.11
C VAL A 320 31.70 -24.91 -13.70
N SER A 321 31.23 -26.17 -13.53
CA SER A 321 31.29 -27.04 -12.35
C SER A 321 31.07 -26.51 -10.92
N SER A 322 30.07 -27.12 -10.26
CA SER A 322 30.07 -27.63 -8.87
C SER A 322 31.41 -27.55 -8.10
N GLY A 323 31.43 -26.84 -6.98
CA GLY A 323 32.63 -26.65 -6.15
C GLY A 323 32.37 -26.15 -4.72
N MET A 324 31.39 -26.75 -4.02
CA MET A 324 31.16 -26.69 -2.56
C MET A 324 31.70 -25.47 -1.78
N ASP A 325 30.82 -24.49 -1.52
CA ASP A 325 30.97 -23.62 -0.35
C ASP A 325 29.64 -23.50 0.40
N ALA A 326 29.68 -23.41 1.73
CA ALA A 326 28.53 -23.68 2.61
C ALA A 326 27.62 -22.44 2.82
N ALA A 327 27.16 -21.84 1.72
CA ALA A 327 26.10 -20.84 1.76
C ALA A 327 24.85 -21.43 2.44
N LYS A 328 24.29 -20.72 3.43
CA LYS A 328 23.08 -21.16 4.15
C LYS A 328 21.90 -21.24 3.17
N LYS A 329 21.59 -22.46 2.72
CA LYS A 329 20.42 -22.77 1.89
C LYS A 329 19.15 -22.33 2.61
N THR A 330 18.49 -21.30 2.09
CA THR A 330 17.20 -20.85 2.62
C THR A 330 16.18 -21.96 2.37
N ARG A 331 15.63 -22.54 3.44
CA ARG A 331 14.55 -23.53 3.36
C ARG A 331 13.21 -22.89 3.67
N VAL A 332 12.16 -23.38 3.01
CA VAL A 332 10.78 -23.08 3.32
C VAL A 332 10.01 -24.37 3.57
N GLN A 333 9.00 -24.31 4.42
CA GLN A 333 8.06 -25.40 4.68
C GLN A 333 6.72 -25.06 4.05
N THR A 334 6.11 -26.02 3.37
CA THR A 334 4.78 -25.86 2.76
C THR A 334 3.70 -25.87 3.84
N ILE A 335 2.62 -25.11 3.59
CA ILE A 335 1.46 -24.99 4.50
C ILE A 335 0.12 -25.26 3.79
N PHE A 336 0.18 -25.57 2.49
CA PHE A 336 -0.90 -26.05 1.64
C PHE A 336 -0.29 -26.91 0.51
N PRO A 337 -0.96 -28.00 0.07
CA PRO A 337 -0.47 -28.82 -1.04
C PRO A 337 -0.63 -28.11 -2.39
N HIS A 338 0.23 -28.44 -3.35
CA HIS A 338 0.21 -27.89 -4.72
C HIS A 338 0.49 -28.99 -5.75
N THR A 339 -0.25 -28.97 -6.87
CA THR A 339 -0.13 -29.99 -7.93
C THR A 339 0.07 -29.33 -9.29
N ALA A 340 1.26 -29.51 -9.87
CA ALA A 340 1.66 -28.93 -11.16
C ALA A 340 0.88 -29.46 -12.38
N GLY A 341 0.17 -30.58 -12.23
CA GLY A 341 -0.42 -31.32 -13.34
C GLY A 341 0.65 -31.80 -14.31
N ASN A 342 0.55 -31.41 -15.58
CA ASN A 342 1.51 -31.77 -16.62
C ASN A 342 2.63 -30.72 -16.83
N ASN A 343 2.68 -29.65 -16.03
CA ASN A 343 3.60 -28.54 -16.23
C ASN A 343 4.98 -28.82 -15.62
N GLN A 344 5.95 -29.22 -16.46
CA GLN A 344 7.33 -29.54 -16.04
C GLN A 344 8.12 -28.35 -15.44
N THR A 345 7.58 -27.14 -15.52
CA THR A 345 8.16 -25.92 -14.92
C THR A 345 7.66 -25.65 -13.49
N LEU A 346 6.60 -26.31 -13.03
CA LEU A 346 6.00 -26.10 -11.72
C LEU A 346 6.33 -27.26 -10.77
N LEU A 347 6.55 -26.96 -9.49
CA LEU A 347 6.86 -27.96 -8.46
C LEU A 347 5.56 -28.48 -7.82
N SER A 348 5.43 -29.80 -7.68
CA SER A 348 4.35 -30.42 -6.87
C SER A 348 4.88 -30.80 -5.49
N PHE A 349 4.05 -30.66 -4.46
CA PHE A 349 4.38 -30.95 -3.06
C PHE A 349 3.09 -31.10 -2.23
N ASP A 350 3.18 -31.81 -1.11
CA ASP A 350 2.09 -31.93 -0.15
C ASP A 350 2.22 -30.90 0.99
N ASP A 351 1.37 -30.99 2.03
CA ASP A 351 1.46 -30.14 3.23
C ASP A 351 2.62 -30.57 4.16
N GLY A 352 3.30 -29.59 4.78
CA GLY A 352 4.42 -29.81 5.70
C GLY A 352 5.77 -30.15 5.05
N ASP A 353 5.83 -30.25 3.72
CA ASP A 353 7.01 -30.55 2.91
C ASP A 353 8.11 -29.48 3.01
N ILE A 354 9.38 -29.87 2.84
CA ILE A 354 10.53 -28.94 2.91
C ILE A 354 11.13 -28.70 1.53
N ILE A 355 11.19 -27.43 1.12
CA ILE A 355 11.76 -26.99 -0.15
C ILE A 355 12.98 -26.11 0.10
N THR A 356 14.10 -26.45 -0.54
CA THR A 356 15.29 -25.59 -0.61
C THR A 356 15.10 -24.54 -1.69
N LEU A 357 15.22 -23.25 -1.37
CA LEU A 357 15.20 -22.18 -2.37
C LEU A 357 16.50 -22.21 -3.19
N LEU A 358 16.34 -22.25 -4.51
CA LEU A 358 17.42 -22.09 -5.48
C LEU A 358 17.52 -20.62 -5.96
N ILE A 359 16.40 -19.90 -5.93
CA ILE A 359 16.33 -18.44 -6.08
C ILE A 359 15.73 -17.89 -4.77
N GLN A 360 16.49 -17.04 -4.08
CA GLN A 360 16.07 -16.45 -2.79
C GLN A 360 15.11 -15.25 -2.97
N GLU A 361 15.07 -14.64 -4.14
CA GLU A 361 14.17 -13.55 -4.49
C GLU A 361 12.81 -14.09 -4.97
N GLU A 362 11.74 -13.61 -4.36
CA GLU A 362 10.37 -13.82 -4.87
C GLU A 362 10.13 -12.96 -6.12
N ARG A 363 9.51 -13.56 -7.15
CA ARG A 363 9.13 -12.86 -8.39
C ARG A 363 7.65 -13.10 -8.68
N ASP A 364 6.87 -12.01 -8.71
CA ASP A 364 5.45 -12.00 -9.05
C ASP A 364 4.58 -13.03 -8.29
N GLY A 365 4.92 -13.31 -7.03
CA GLY A 365 4.23 -14.30 -6.18
C GLY A 365 4.80 -15.73 -6.25
N TRP A 366 5.90 -15.94 -6.98
CA TRP A 366 6.51 -17.26 -7.20
C TRP A 366 7.94 -17.34 -6.66
N LEU A 367 8.29 -18.53 -6.18
CA LEU A 367 9.63 -18.95 -5.76
C LEU A 367 10.10 -20.13 -6.60
N TYR A 368 11.42 -20.29 -6.77
CA TYR A 368 12.02 -21.44 -7.45
C TYR A 368 12.92 -22.24 -6.51
N GLY A 369 12.68 -23.54 -6.42
CA GLY A 369 13.34 -24.39 -5.44
C GLY A 369 13.39 -25.87 -5.78
N GLU A 370 13.93 -26.63 -4.85
CA GLU A 370 14.14 -28.08 -4.92
C GLU A 370 13.51 -28.76 -3.71
N LEU A 371 12.58 -29.69 -3.96
CA LEU A 371 11.87 -30.44 -2.93
C LEU A 371 12.80 -31.46 -2.28
N GLU A 372 13.09 -31.32 -0.99
CA GLU A 372 14.22 -31.97 -0.32
C GLU A 372 14.11 -33.51 -0.29
N HIS A 373 12.89 -34.06 -0.37
CA HIS A 373 12.66 -35.51 -0.35
C HIS A 373 12.59 -36.18 -1.75
N THR A 374 12.43 -35.42 -2.85
CA THR A 374 12.39 -35.98 -4.23
C THR A 374 13.50 -35.48 -5.15
N GLY A 375 14.14 -34.35 -4.83
CA GLY A 375 15.04 -33.64 -5.74
C GLY A 375 14.35 -32.97 -6.94
N GLN A 376 13.01 -32.99 -7.01
CA GLN A 376 12.29 -32.28 -8.08
C GLN A 376 12.45 -30.77 -7.92
N ARG A 377 12.56 -30.06 -9.06
CA ARG A 377 12.74 -28.61 -9.14
C ARG A 377 11.62 -27.98 -9.95
N GLY A 378 11.19 -26.80 -9.54
CA GLY A 378 10.15 -26.05 -10.23
C GLY A 378 9.76 -24.76 -9.51
N TRP A 379 8.90 -23.99 -10.16
CA TRP A 379 8.26 -22.81 -9.58
C TRP A 379 7.07 -23.20 -8.71
N PHE A 380 6.88 -22.48 -7.60
CA PHE A 380 5.74 -22.65 -6.70
C PHE A 380 5.28 -21.31 -6.09
N PRO A 381 4.01 -21.18 -5.67
CA PRO A 381 3.52 -19.94 -5.06
C PRO A 381 4.18 -19.69 -3.71
N SER A 382 4.66 -18.46 -3.48
CA SER A 382 5.26 -18.05 -2.20
C SER A 382 4.30 -18.21 -1.02
N SER A 383 3.03 -17.86 -1.25
CA SER A 383 1.92 -17.92 -0.28
C SER A 383 1.55 -19.32 0.19
N TYR A 384 2.05 -20.38 -0.47
CA TYR A 384 1.85 -21.78 -0.06
C TYR A 384 2.92 -22.26 0.92
N CYS A 385 3.87 -21.38 1.31
CA CYS A 385 5.02 -21.73 2.13
C CYS A 385 5.28 -20.71 3.27
N ARG A 386 6.02 -21.15 4.29
CA ARG A 386 6.59 -20.32 5.36
C ARG A 386 8.09 -20.54 5.47
N ALA A 387 8.83 -19.58 6.03
CA ALA A 387 10.24 -19.80 6.36
C ALA A 387 10.41 -21.00 7.32
N TYR A 388 11.30 -21.94 6.98
CA TYR A 388 11.59 -23.11 7.82
C TYR A 388 12.74 -22.80 8.77
N ASN A 389 12.43 -22.67 10.05
CA ASN A 389 13.42 -22.61 11.12
C ASN A 389 13.67 -24.02 11.63
N GLU A 390 14.86 -24.55 11.33
CA GLU A 390 15.29 -25.89 11.78
C GLU A 390 15.30 -25.95 13.33
N PRO A 391 14.67 -26.96 13.96
CA PRO A 391 14.57 -27.04 15.41
C PRO A 391 15.96 -27.33 16.00
N VAL A 392 16.59 -26.31 16.57
CA VAL A 392 17.92 -26.41 17.18
C VAL A 392 17.86 -27.39 18.35
N ASN A 393 18.51 -28.55 18.19
CA ASN A 393 18.70 -29.52 19.26
C ASN A 393 19.32 -28.85 20.49
N ALA A 394 18.71 -29.05 21.65
CA ALA A 394 19.15 -28.43 22.89
C ALA A 394 20.49 -29.00 23.37
N ASN A 395 21.61 -28.41 22.94
CA ASN A 395 22.94 -28.53 23.56
C ASN A 395 23.96 -27.52 22.97
N SER A 396 23.76 -26.22 23.19
CA SER A 396 24.88 -25.27 23.35
C SER A 396 24.40 -23.94 23.97
N ARG A 397 25.10 -23.45 24.98
CA ARG A 397 25.09 -22.04 25.40
C ARG A 397 26.45 -21.45 25.02
N LEU A 398 26.47 -20.29 24.37
CA LEU A 398 27.37 -19.16 24.66
C LEU A 398 26.99 -17.96 23.78
N GLU A 399 27.06 -16.77 24.40
CA GLU A 399 27.20 -15.39 23.89
C GLU A 399 26.68 -15.03 22.46
N SER A 400 25.70 -14.12 22.28
CA SER A 400 25.64 -12.66 22.59
C SER A 400 26.46 -11.80 21.59
N PRO A 401 26.21 -10.47 21.38
CA PRO A 401 25.63 -9.51 22.32
C PRO A 401 24.48 -8.61 21.83
N LEU A 402 23.73 -8.07 22.80
CA LEU A 402 23.06 -6.77 22.70
C LEU A 402 23.96 -5.68 23.30
N ARG A 403 23.82 -4.45 22.80
CA ARG A 403 24.47 -3.19 23.26
C ARG A 403 23.39 -2.12 23.08
N ILE A 404 23.08 -1.17 23.97
CA ILE A 404 23.71 -0.51 25.14
C ILE A 404 22.54 -0.32 26.16
N GLN A 405 22.55 -0.64 27.47
CA GLN A 405 23.45 -0.43 28.62
C GLN A 405 23.28 0.93 29.35
N ASN A 406 22.72 0.88 30.58
CA ASN A 406 22.92 1.71 31.79
C ASN A 406 21.76 1.36 32.75
N VAL A 407 21.87 0.65 33.89
CA VAL A 407 22.88 0.54 34.99
C VAL A 407 22.68 1.57 36.10
N THR A 408 22.11 1.10 37.22
CA THR A 408 22.44 1.48 38.60
C THR A 408 22.12 0.27 39.50
N ASP A 409 22.86 0.09 40.60
CA ASP A 409 22.86 -1.17 41.40
C ASP A 409 21.72 -1.27 42.44
N PRO A 410 21.45 -2.49 42.98
CA PRO A 410 20.33 -2.76 43.89
C PRO A 410 20.72 -2.77 45.38
N GLU A 411 19.78 -2.41 46.25
CA GLU A 411 19.74 -2.90 47.63
C GLU A 411 18.32 -3.33 48.06
N HIS A 412 18.34 -4.32 48.96
CA HIS A 412 17.33 -4.87 49.87
C HIS A 412 15.81 -4.62 49.75
N LEU A 413 15.11 -5.75 49.95
CA LEU A 413 13.75 -5.94 50.46
C LEU A 413 13.36 -4.95 51.58
N GLU A 414 12.09 -4.53 51.60
CA GLU A 414 11.09 -4.92 52.62
C GLU A 414 9.69 -5.01 51.95
N GLU A 415 8.70 -5.57 52.65
CA GLU A 415 7.30 -5.70 52.19
C GLU A 415 6.44 -4.61 52.85
N ASP A 416 5.51 -3.98 52.12
CA ASP A 416 4.38 -3.27 52.74
C ASP A 416 3.15 -3.13 51.81
N GLU A 417 1.96 -2.99 52.38
CA GLU A 417 0.68 -3.03 51.65
C GLU A 417 0.20 -1.64 51.17
N GLU A 418 0.35 -1.32 49.88
CA GLU A 418 -0.38 -0.18 49.28
C GLU A 418 -1.76 -0.58 48.73
N VAL A 419 -2.79 0.15 49.16
CA VAL A 419 -4.19 -0.08 48.80
C VAL A 419 -4.49 0.56 47.43
N GLU A 420 -4.87 -0.24 46.43
CA GLU A 420 -5.30 0.29 45.12
C GLU A 420 -6.58 1.16 45.25
N GLU A 421 -6.42 2.48 45.28
CA GLU A 421 -7.48 3.38 44.84
C GLU A 421 -7.72 3.21 43.32
N PRO A 422 -8.98 3.31 42.85
CA PRO A 422 -9.31 3.05 41.46
C PRO A 422 -8.76 4.14 40.54
N MET A 423 -7.70 3.83 39.78
CA MET A 423 -7.13 4.72 38.76
C MET A 423 -8.21 5.16 37.75
N LEU A 424 -8.65 6.41 37.85
CA LEU A 424 -9.56 7.04 36.90
C LEU A 424 -8.80 7.40 35.61
N LEU A 425 -8.72 6.45 34.69
CA LEU A 425 -8.26 6.71 33.32
C LEU A 425 -9.22 7.72 32.65
N PRO A 426 -8.69 8.68 31.85
CA PRO A 426 -9.53 9.62 31.13
C PRO A 426 -10.42 8.90 30.10
N PRO A 427 -11.60 9.46 29.77
CA PRO A 427 -12.46 8.90 28.73
C PRO A 427 -11.75 8.94 27.35
N PRO A 428 -12.03 7.99 26.44
CA PRO A 428 -11.39 8.01 25.12
C PRO A 428 -11.91 9.17 24.24
N ASP A 429 -11.00 9.93 23.63
CA ASP A 429 -11.27 11.17 22.86
C ASP A 429 -12.00 10.96 21.52
N TYR A 430 -13.21 10.39 21.55
CA TYR A 430 -14.12 10.30 20.39
C TYR A 430 -15.02 11.54 20.24
N SER A 431 -14.60 12.71 20.73
CA SER A 431 -15.35 13.96 20.58
C SER A 431 -14.51 15.22 20.78
N ASP A 432 -13.89 15.71 19.70
CA ASP A 432 -13.83 17.17 19.49
C ASP A 432 -14.29 17.52 18.07
N SER A 433 -15.39 18.25 18.00
CA SER A 433 -15.97 18.86 16.79
C SER A 433 -17.01 19.90 17.22
N SER A 434 -16.49 21.00 17.77
CA SER A 434 -17.04 22.36 17.63
C SER A 434 -18.55 22.57 17.87
N ARG A 435 -18.94 22.73 19.15
CA ARG A 435 -20.20 23.41 19.53
C ARG A 435 -20.05 24.46 20.63
N ASP A 436 -19.49 25.60 20.24
CA ASP A 436 -19.62 26.85 20.99
C ASP A 436 -20.92 27.59 20.58
N ARG A 437 -21.90 27.68 21.51
CA ARG A 437 -22.94 28.72 21.57
C ARG A 437 -23.78 28.61 22.87
N PRO A 438 -24.29 29.74 23.42
CA PRO A 438 -24.78 29.79 24.80
C PRO A 438 -26.27 29.42 24.99
N ILE A 439 -26.59 29.10 26.25
CA ILE A 439 -27.90 28.66 26.76
C ILE A 439 -28.90 29.83 26.89
N LYS A 440 -30.17 29.62 26.50
CA LYS A 440 -31.36 30.30 27.05
C LYS A 440 -32.57 29.33 27.17
N PRO A 441 -33.58 29.62 28.01
CA PRO A 441 -34.32 28.60 28.75
C PRO A 441 -35.68 28.15 28.15
N SER A 442 -36.39 27.29 28.90
CA SER A 442 -37.37 26.28 28.46
C SER A 442 -38.86 26.68 28.54
N THR A 443 -39.72 25.72 28.16
CA THR A 443 -41.19 25.58 28.39
C THR A 443 -42.16 26.25 27.39
N PRO A 444 -43.40 25.72 27.22
CA PRO A 444 -43.89 24.34 27.39
C PRO A 444 -44.66 23.76 26.18
N SER A 445 -45.13 22.51 26.32
CA SER A 445 -45.95 21.77 25.35
C SER A 445 -47.39 22.30 25.21
N LEU A 446 -48.00 22.07 24.04
CA LEU A 446 -49.45 22.00 23.86
C LEU A 446 -49.84 20.75 23.06
N GLN A 447 -50.88 20.06 23.52
CA GLN A 447 -51.54 18.97 22.80
C GLN A 447 -52.67 19.56 21.93
N ASN A 448 -52.97 18.93 20.79
CA ASN A 448 -54.35 18.66 20.39
C ASN A 448 -54.44 17.64 19.24
N THR A 449 -55.63 17.05 19.07
CA THR A 449 -55.93 15.97 18.11
C THR A 449 -56.95 16.42 17.06
N ALA A 450 -56.79 15.99 15.80
CA ALA A 450 -57.85 16.02 14.78
C ALA A 450 -57.56 15.07 13.60
N SER A 451 -58.63 14.62 12.97
CA SER A 451 -58.80 13.58 11.95
C SER A 451 -58.25 13.83 10.53
N LEU A 452 -58.03 12.69 9.83
CA LEU A 452 -57.98 12.45 8.36
C LEU A 452 -59.20 13.05 7.58
N PRO A 453 -59.26 13.07 6.21
CA PRO A 453 -58.55 12.21 5.24
C PRO A 453 -58.01 12.89 3.94
N ASN A 454 -57.61 12.04 2.97
CA ASN A 454 -57.15 12.28 1.58
C ASN A 454 -55.72 12.87 1.41
N GLY A 455 -54.92 12.42 0.44
CA GLY A 455 -55.13 11.29 -0.47
C GLY A 455 -54.32 11.30 -1.77
N HIS A 456 -53.00 11.08 -1.73
CA HIS A 456 -52.16 10.89 -2.93
C HIS A 456 -51.16 9.73 -2.78
N SER A 457 -50.73 9.16 -3.91
CA SER A 457 -50.06 7.86 -4.03
C SER A 457 -48.56 7.87 -3.79
N VAL A 458 -48.05 6.85 -3.08
CA VAL A 458 -46.63 6.51 -2.95
C VAL A 458 -46.34 5.23 -3.74
N PRO A 459 -45.25 5.15 -4.54
CA PRO A 459 -44.94 3.97 -5.35
C PRO A 459 -44.38 2.79 -4.52
N PRO A 460 -44.58 1.53 -4.97
CA PRO A 460 -44.26 0.35 -4.17
C PRO A 460 -42.81 -0.12 -4.33
N PHE A 461 -41.91 0.28 -3.43
CA PHE A 461 -40.60 -0.37 -3.26
C PHE A 461 -40.11 -0.44 -1.81
N LEU A 462 -40.93 -1.02 -0.92
CA LEU A 462 -40.50 -1.51 0.41
C LEU A 462 -41.16 -2.87 0.71
N GLY A 463 -40.89 -3.86 -0.14
CA GLY A 463 -41.17 -5.27 0.11
C GLY A 463 -39.85 -6.03 0.24
N GLY A 464 -39.59 -6.66 1.38
CA GLY A 464 -38.28 -7.24 1.69
C GLY A 464 -37.92 -8.48 0.87
N GLY A 465 -36.79 -8.44 0.17
CA GLY A 465 -36.20 -9.58 -0.54
C GLY A 465 -34.75 -9.30 -0.94
N ASN A 466 -33.86 -10.29 -0.82
CA ASN A 466 -32.45 -10.15 -1.20
C ASN A 466 -32.29 -10.30 -2.74
N PRO A 467 -31.84 -9.26 -3.47
CA PRO A 467 -31.74 -9.31 -4.93
C PRO A 467 -30.67 -10.28 -5.46
N PHE A 468 -29.76 -10.77 -4.62
CA PHE A 468 -28.68 -11.68 -5.04
C PHE A 468 -29.05 -13.17 -4.92
N ALA A 469 -30.24 -13.51 -4.40
CA ALA A 469 -30.63 -14.88 -4.06
C ALA A 469 -30.69 -15.88 -5.23
N THR A 470 -30.66 -15.41 -6.48
CA THR A 470 -30.78 -16.25 -7.70
C THR A 470 -29.54 -16.24 -8.60
N VAL A 471 -28.42 -15.65 -8.18
CA VAL A 471 -27.20 -15.58 -9.01
C VAL A 471 -26.42 -16.90 -8.94
N LYS A 472 -26.68 -17.82 -9.88
CA LYS A 472 -25.83 -19.01 -10.11
C LYS A 472 -24.57 -18.60 -10.89
N LEU A 473 -23.44 -18.50 -10.20
CA LEU A 473 -22.13 -18.35 -10.83
C LEU A 473 -21.78 -19.58 -11.68
N ARG A 474 -21.13 -19.36 -12.83
CA ARG A 474 -20.54 -20.45 -13.63
C ARG A 474 -19.17 -20.82 -13.05
N PRO A 475 -18.73 -22.10 -13.13
CA PRO A 475 -17.36 -22.47 -12.81
C PRO A 475 -16.36 -21.69 -13.67
N THR A 476 -15.40 -21.02 -13.04
CA THR A 476 -14.28 -20.35 -13.69
C THR A 476 -13.14 -21.32 -13.91
N VAL A 477 -12.79 -21.59 -15.16
CA VAL A 477 -11.54 -22.27 -15.52
C VAL A 477 -10.44 -21.21 -15.59
N THR A 478 -9.36 -21.36 -14.82
CA THR A 478 -8.17 -20.51 -14.93
C THR A 478 -7.40 -20.84 -16.22
N ASN A 479 -6.75 -19.83 -16.79
CA ASN A 479 -6.01 -19.94 -18.04
C ASN A 479 -4.56 -19.56 -17.75
N ASP A 480 -3.76 -20.55 -17.39
CA ASP A 480 -2.49 -20.38 -16.65
C ASP A 480 -1.33 -19.95 -17.58
N ARG A 481 -1.48 -18.80 -18.22
CA ARG A 481 -0.52 -18.20 -19.19
C ARG A 481 0.43 -17.17 -18.58
N SER A 482 0.46 -17.04 -17.26
CA SER A 482 1.24 -16.05 -16.52
C SER A 482 2.54 -16.60 -15.91
N ALA A 483 2.92 -17.85 -16.18
CA ALA A 483 4.22 -18.37 -15.81
C ALA A 483 5.32 -17.75 -16.69
N PRO A 484 6.44 -17.24 -16.12
CA PRO A 484 7.57 -16.75 -16.91
C PRO A 484 8.17 -17.83 -17.81
N ILE A 485 8.43 -17.48 -19.07
CA ILE A 485 9.18 -18.32 -20.02
C ILE A 485 10.68 -18.08 -19.78
N ILE A 486 11.47 -19.16 -19.83
CA ILE A 486 12.94 -19.17 -19.73
C ILE A 486 13.55 -18.97 -21.13
#